data_AF-A0AAD1Z4N6-F1
#
_entry.id   AF-A0AAD1Z4N6-F1
#
_cell.length_a   1.000
_cell.length_b   1.000
_cell.length_c   1.000
_cell.angle_alpha   90.00
_cell.angle_beta   90.00
_cell.angle_gamma   90.00
#
_symmetry.space_group_name_H-M   'P 1'
#
loop_
_entity.id
_entity.type
_entity.pdbx_description
1 polymer ?
#
loop_
_entity_poly.entity_id
_entity_poly.type
_entity_poly.pdbx_seq_one_letter_code
_entity_poly.pdbx_strand_id
1 'polypeptide(L)'
;MNPASTTIRPFQLTDADDVLLWAGDDRIIRLFRWNTLTSREEALTFIKEVCMSHPWFKSICIDDRSIGFISVSPATGDDRCRADLGYAIAVQYWGQGITTRAVKMVL
;
A
#
# COMPACT_ATOMS: atom_id res chain seq x y z
N MET A 1 4.20 17.56 -18.64
CA MET A 1 4.13 16.13 -18.24
C MET A 1 2.69 15.85 -17.85
N ASN A 2 2.03 14.91 -18.52
CA ASN A 2 0.74 14.41 -18.05
C ASN A 2 1.02 13.74 -16.70
N PRO A 3 0.43 14.15 -15.58
CA PRO A 3 0.67 13.47 -14.31
C PRO A 3 0.21 12.02 -14.51
N ALA A 4 1.15 11.07 -14.41
CA ALA A 4 0.83 9.66 -14.57
C ALA A 4 -0.36 9.33 -13.66
N SER A 5 -1.40 8.70 -14.22
CA SER A 5 -2.69 8.58 -13.55
C SER A 5 -2.51 7.70 -12.31
N THR A 6 -2.63 8.30 -11.13
CA THR A 6 -2.62 7.55 -9.87
C THR A 6 -3.95 6.82 -9.73
N THR A 7 -3.89 5.50 -9.57
CA THR A 7 -5.08 4.67 -9.33
C THR A 7 -4.98 3.94 -8.00
N ILE A 8 -6.13 3.52 -7.47
CA ILE A 8 -6.22 2.70 -6.28
C ILE A 8 -7.02 1.45 -6.64
N ARG A 9 -6.42 0.27 -6.48
CA ARG A 9 -7.05 -1.01 -6.82
C ARG A 9 -6.72 -2.10 -5.80
N PRO A 10 -7.51 -3.20 -5.76
CA PRO A 10 -7.09 -4.39 -5.04
C PRO A 10 -5.71 -4.87 -5.49
N PHE A 11 -4.95 -5.46 -4.57
CA PHE A 11 -3.72 -6.15 -4.90
C PHE A 11 -3.98 -7.37 -5.80
N GLN A 12 -3.02 -7.66 -6.67
CA GLN A 12 -2.99 -8.82 -7.53
C GLN A 12 -1.72 -9.63 -7.26
N LEU A 13 -1.74 -10.94 -7.51
CA LEU A 13 -0.54 -11.78 -7.32
C LEU A 13 0.62 -11.38 -8.24
N THR A 14 0.30 -10.76 -9.38
CA THR A 14 1.26 -10.18 -10.32
C THR A 14 2.02 -8.99 -9.75
N ASP A 15 1.54 -8.37 -8.66
CA ASP A 15 2.22 -7.26 -7.98
C ASP A 15 3.41 -7.73 -7.13
N ALA A 16 3.73 -9.02 -7.04
CA ALA A 16 4.74 -9.55 -6.12
C ALA A 16 6.11 -8.87 -6.24
N ASP A 17 6.59 -8.69 -7.47
CA ASP A 17 7.89 -8.07 -7.72
C ASP A 17 7.87 -6.56 -7.43
N ASP A 18 6.72 -5.91 -7.66
CA ASP A 18 6.48 -4.52 -7.34
C ASP A 18 6.35 -4.27 -5.82
N VAL A 19 5.76 -5.22 -5.08
CA VAL A 19 5.65 -5.16 -3.62
C VAL A 19 7.03 -5.11 -2.97
N LEU A 20 8.01 -5.82 -3.51
CA LEU A 20 9.39 -5.77 -3.01
C LEU A 20 10.02 -4.39 -3.11
N LEU A 21 9.56 -3.51 -4.00
CA LEU A 21 10.07 -2.13 -4.13
C LEU A 21 9.83 -1.28 -2.89
N TRP A 22 8.78 -1.59 -2.13
CA TRP A 22 8.42 -0.83 -0.93
C TRP A 22 8.43 -1.69 0.34
N ALA A 23 8.04 -2.96 0.24
CA ALA A 23 8.04 -3.89 1.36
C ALA A 23 9.40 -4.58 1.58
N GLY A 24 10.34 -4.46 0.64
CA GLY A 24 11.74 -4.86 0.81
C GLY A 24 12.65 -3.75 1.30
N ASP A 25 12.12 -2.54 1.56
CA ASP A 25 12.89 -1.40 2.04
C ASP A 25 12.65 -1.17 3.53
N ASP A 26 13.69 -1.41 4.33
CA ASP A 26 13.73 -1.16 5.77
C ASP A 26 13.26 0.25 6.16
N ARG A 27 13.53 1.25 5.32
CA ARG A 27 13.13 2.65 5.59
C ARG A 27 11.61 2.82 5.59
N ILE A 28 10.89 1.93 4.91
CA ILE A 28 9.44 1.91 4.80
C ILE A 28 8.86 0.96 5.84
N ILE A 29 9.37 -0.28 5.90
CA ILE A 29 8.79 -1.33 6.74
C ILE A 29 9.01 -1.08 8.24
N ARG A 30 10.04 -0.34 8.66
CA ARG A 30 10.21 0.06 10.07
C ARG A 30 9.03 0.85 10.65
N LEU A 31 8.21 1.45 9.80
CA LEU A 31 7.00 2.18 10.21
C LEU A 31 5.82 1.24 10.46
N PHE A 32 5.93 -0.02 10.05
CA PHE A 32 4.90 -1.05 10.17
C PHE A 32 5.44 -2.21 11.03
N ARG A 33 4.56 -2.95 11.71
CA ARG A 33 4.97 -4.09 12.57
C ARG A 33 5.35 -5.35 11.76
N TRP A 34 5.85 -5.18 10.54
CA TRP A 34 6.15 -6.28 9.62
C TRP A 34 7.65 -6.46 9.45
N ASN A 35 8.04 -7.65 9.03
CA ASN A 35 9.40 -7.92 8.62
C ASN A 35 9.60 -7.45 7.19
N THR A 36 10.80 -6.95 6.89
CA THR A 36 11.23 -6.63 5.53
C THR A 36 11.15 -7.88 4.66
N LEU A 37 10.47 -7.78 3.53
CA LEU A 37 10.32 -8.90 2.59
C LEU A 37 11.58 -9.01 1.74
N THR A 38 12.12 -10.21 1.64
CA THR A 38 13.41 -10.49 0.99
C THR A 38 13.28 -11.36 -0.25
N SER A 39 12.10 -11.96 -0.48
CA SER A 39 11.85 -12.86 -1.60
C SER A 39 10.48 -12.66 -2.24
N ARG A 40 10.36 -13.12 -3.48
CA ARG A 40 9.10 -13.08 -4.23
C ARG A 40 8.04 -13.96 -3.58
N GLU A 41 8.44 -15.09 -3.00
CA GLU A 41 7.58 -16.00 -2.25
C GLU A 41 7.00 -15.32 -1.01
N GLU A 42 7.82 -14.59 -0.25
CA GLU A 42 7.35 -13.79 0.88
C GLU A 42 6.37 -12.69 0.44
N ALA A 43 6.65 -12.00 -0.68
CA ALA A 43 5.74 -11.01 -1.25
C ALA A 43 4.39 -11.63 -1.67
N LEU A 44 4.39 -12.81 -2.28
CA LEU A 44 3.16 -13.53 -2.63
C LEU A 44 2.35 -13.92 -1.40
N THR A 45 3.01 -14.41 -0.34
CA THR A 45 2.36 -14.74 0.94
C THR A 45 1.77 -13.49 1.57
N PHE A 46 2.54 -12.40 1.62
CA PHE A 46 2.08 -11.11 2.14
C PHE A 46 0.87 -10.56 1.37
N ILE A 47 0.86 -10.64 0.03
CA ILE A 47 -0.29 -10.24 -0.78
C ILE A 47 -1.53 -11.06 -0.41
N LYS A 48 -1.41 -12.38 -0.32
CA LYS A 48 -2.55 -13.27 -0.02
C LYS A 48 -3.08 -13.10 1.40
N GLU A 49 -2.18 -13.12 2.37
CA GLU A 49 -2.53 -13.24 3.78
C GLU A 49 -2.81 -11.89 4.45
N VAL A 50 -2.23 -10.80 3.93
CA VAL A 50 -2.39 -9.45 4.51
C VAL A 50 -3.19 -8.54 3.58
N CYS A 51 -2.76 -8.40 2.33
CA CYS A 51 -3.35 -7.39 1.45
C CYS A 51 -4.76 -7.79 0.99
N MET A 52 -4.95 -9.04 0.56
CA MET A 52 -6.22 -9.54 0.05
C MET A 52 -7.20 -9.91 1.16
N SER A 53 -6.72 -10.27 2.35
CA SER A 53 -7.55 -10.62 3.50
C SER A 53 -8.21 -9.39 4.14
N HIS A 54 -7.59 -8.21 4.02
CA HIS A 54 -8.12 -6.97 4.56
C HIS A 54 -8.95 -6.20 3.51
N PRO A 55 -10.25 -5.94 3.75
CA PRO A 55 -11.19 -5.46 2.72
C PRO A 55 -10.77 -4.12 2.11
N TRP A 56 -10.09 -3.27 2.89
CA TRP A 56 -9.67 -1.93 2.51
C TRP A 56 -8.15 -1.75 2.44
N PHE A 57 -7.38 -2.83 2.25
CA PHE A 57 -5.96 -2.75 1.96
C PHE A 57 -5.74 -2.79 0.44
N LYS A 58 -5.38 -1.67 -0.16
CA LYS A 58 -5.36 -1.46 -1.62
C LYS A 58 -3.99 -1.00 -2.09
N SER A 59 -3.64 -1.37 -3.31
CA SER A 59 -2.43 -0.89 -3.96
C SER A 59 -2.64 0.53 -4.46
N ILE A 60 -1.63 1.39 -4.25
CA ILE A 60 -1.50 2.66 -4.95
C ILE A 60 -0.68 2.38 -6.21
N CYS A 61 -1.23 2.72 -7.38
CA CYS A 61 -0.58 2.40 -8.65
C CYS A 61 -0.27 3.64 -9.50
N ILE A 62 0.77 3.53 -10.31
CA ILE A 62 1.10 4.44 -11.42
C ILE A 62 1.28 3.59 -12.66
N ASP A 63 0.52 3.88 -13.73
CA ASP A 63 0.56 3.12 -14.98
C ASP A 63 0.42 1.60 -14.74
N ASP A 64 -0.54 1.24 -13.87
CA ASP A 64 -0.85 -0.11 -13.36
C ASP A 64 0.24 -0.81 -12.52
N ARG A 65 1.39 -0.15 -12.31
CA ARG A 65 2.46 -0.63 -11.44
C ARG A 65 2.14 -0.38 -9.98
N SER A 66 2.26 -1.39 -9.12
CA SER A 66 2.05 -1.24 -7.68
C SER A 66 3.25 -0.54 -7.04
N ILE A 67 3.06 0.67 -6.50
CA ILE A 67 4.16 1.48 -5.95
C ILE A 67 4.09 1.62 -4.43
N GLY A 68 3.04 1.05 -3.82
CA GLY A 68 2.77 1.16 -2.40
C GLY A 68 1.37 0.72 -2.05
N PHE A 69 0.90 1.12 -0.88
CA PHE A 69 -0.41 0.75 -0.37
C PHE A 69 -1.12 1.89 0.34
N ILE A 70 -2.43 1.73 0.47
CA ILE A 70 -3.30 2.49 1.37
C ILE A 70 -4.24 1.51 2.08
N SER A 71 -4.46 1.72 3.37
CA SER A 71 -5.32 0.89 4.21
C SER A 71 -6.26 1.73 5.05
N VAL A 72 -7.54 1.36 5.10
CA VAL A 72 -8.55 1.97 5.98
C VAL A 72 -9.10 0.92 6.94
N SER A 73 -8.90 1.10 8.24
CA SER A 73 -9.36 0.17 9.26
C SER A 73 -10.32 0.92 10.22
N PRO A 74 -11.65 0.71 10.11
CA PRO A 74 -12.61 1.32 11.03
C PRO A 74 -12.34 0.89 12.48
N ALA A 75 -12.46 1.83 13.41
CA ALA A 75 -12.47 1.50 14.83
C ALA A 75 -13.79 0.82 15.22
N THR A 76 -13.81 0.16 16.36
CA THR A 76 -14.96 -0.61 16.85
C THR A 76 -15.51 -0.02 18.16
N GLY A 77 -16.71 -0.45 18.55
CA GLY A 77 -17.35 0.00 19.80
C GLY A 77 -17.74 1.47 19.78
N ASP A 78 -17.34 2.21 20.82
CA ASP A 78 -17.66 3.63 20.99
C ASP A 78 -16.93 4.52 19.97
N ASP A 79 -15.81 4.06 19.42
CA ASP A 79 -15.04 4.77 18.39
C ASP A 79 -15.49 4.45 16.95
N ARG A 80 -16.62 3.76 16.73
CA ARG A 80 -17.06 3.31 15.38
C ARG A 80 -17.19 4.40 14.31
N CYS A 81 -17.22 5.67 14.72
CA CYS A 81 -17.21 6.83 13.82
C CYS A 81 -15.80 7.26 13.39
N ARG A 82 -14.76 6.51 13.76
CA ARG A 82 -13.34 6.77 13.47
C ARG A 82 -12.76 5.61 12.65
N ALA A 83 -11.69 5.90 11.93
CA ALA A 83 -10.93 4.89 11.21
C ALA A 83 -9.45 5.26 11.20
N ASP A 84 -8.59 4.25 11.24
CA ASP A 84 -7.17 4.40 11.03
C ASP A 84 -6.87 4.36 9.53
N LEU A 85 -6.07 5.33 9.07
CA LEU A 85 -5.59 5.41 7.69
C LEU A 85 -4.08 5.17 7.68
N GLY A 86 -3.66 4.10 7.02
CA GLY A 86 -2.25 3.77 6.80
C GLY A 86 -1.90 3.89 5.33
N TYR A 87 -0.70 4.39 5.00
CA TYR A 87 -0.19 4.36 3.63
C TYR A 87 1.33 4.39 3.60
N ALA A 88 1.90 3.85 2.54
CA ALA A 88 3.31 4.01 2.20
C ALA A 88 3.52 3.80 0.70
N ILE A 89 4.60 4.36 0.17
CA ILE A 89 5.05 4.18 -1.22
C ILE A 89 6.57 4.01 -1.25
N ALA A 90 7.09 3.33 -2.27
CA ALA A 90 8.53 3.15 -2.48
C ALA A 90 9.27 4.50 -2.49
N VAL A 91 10.49 4.53 -1.92
CA VAL A 91 11.25 5.76 -1.65
C VAL A 91 11.48 6.60 -2.92
N GLN A 92 11.65 5.96 -4.07
CA GLN A 92 11.84 6.63 -5.36
C GLN A 92 10.64 7.49 -5.80
N TYR A 93 9.47 7.33 -5.19
CA TYR A 93 8.26 8.10 -5.49
C TYR A 93 7.96 9.20 -4.45
N TRP A 94 8.84 9.40 -3.47
CA TRP A 94 8.65 10.42 -2.43
C TRP A 94 8.78 11.85 -2.99
N GLY A 95 8.14 12.81 -2.31
CA GLY A 95 8.20 14.23 -2.69
C GLY A 95 7.34 14.64 -3.90
N GLN A 96 6.56 13.71 -4.47
CA GLN A 96 5.76 13.94 -5.69
C GLN A 96 4.26 14.17 -5.44
N GLY A 97 3.82 14.22 -4.18
CA GLY A 97 2.41 14.42 -3.80
C GLY A 97 1.47 13.24 -4.11
N ILE A 98 2.01 12.07 -4.46
CA ILE A 98 1.24 10.88 -4.83
C ILE A 98 0.33 10.42 -3.70
N THR A 99 0.85 10.24 -2.49
CA THR A 99 0.07 9.80 -1.32
C THR A 99 -1.01 10.81 -0.96
N THR A 100 -0.74 12.12 -1.07
CA THR A 100 -1.78 13.15 -0.87
C THR A 100 -2.94 12.99 -1.84
N ARG A 101 -2.67 12.68 -3.12
CA ARG A 101 -3.74 12.40 -4.09
C ARG A 101 -4.47 11.10 -3.76
N ALA A 102 -3.73 10.04 -3.42
CA ALA A 102 -4.32 8.76 -3.06
C ALA A 102 -5.25 8.86 -1.84
N VAL A 103 -4.84 9.60 -0.80
CA VAL A 103 -5.68 9.86 0.38
C VAL A 103 -6.96 10.59 0.00
N LYS A 104 -6.89 11.62 -0.86
CA LYS A 104 -8.10 12.33 -1.34
C LYS A 104 -9.06 11.45 -2.15
N MET A 105 -8.61 10.34 -2.71
CA MET A 105 -9.46 9.42 -3.46
C MET A 105 -10.24 8.44 -2.55
N VAL A 106 -9.86 8.32 -1.28
CA VAL A 106 -10.47 7.37 -0.32
C VAL A 106 -11.14 8.06 0.87
N LEU A 107 -11.10 9.40 0.92
CA LEU A 107 -11.91 10.24 1.79
C LEU A 107 -13.26 10.52 1.13
#